data_AF-W9AFQ7-F1
#
_entry.id   AF-W9AFQ7-F1
#
_cell.length_a   1.000
_cell.length_b   1.000
_cell.length_c   1.000
_cell.angle_alpha   90.00
_cell.angle_beta   90.00
_cell.angle_gamma   90.00
#
_symmetry.space_group_name_H-M   'P 1'
#
loop_
_entity.id
_entity.type
_entity.pdbx_description
1 polymer ?
#
loop_
_entity_poly.entity_id
_entity_poly.type
_entity_poly.pdbx_seq_one_letter_code
_entity_poly.pdbx_strand_id
1 'polypeptide(L)'
;MKKSITQAIIYLVEVIIFLVAVTALYSGLENGLSFSWKEHVLTFQFLSNLGVIFVVYQLLIYSFISLHDSAKNDALLEIKSIIKLCILHSNYNVTLVEIEKTVDELLYKKKGYYMLSKKNIETLEDIESLIKRYNAKEIDRQTFHFWLEKLLIIIEHESEFNSLLWRNSLLLRLLK
;
A
#
# COMPACT_ATOMS: atom_id res chain seq x y z
N MET A 1 -2.69 -11.24 23.09
CA MET A 1 -2.58 -10.17 24.10
C MET A 1 -1.30 -9.35 23.98
N LYS A 2 -0.09 -9.94 24.09
CA LYS A 2 1.20 -9.19 24.06
C LYS A 2 1.37 -8.27 22.82
N LYS A 3 1.09 -8.76 21.61
CA LYS A 3 1.24 -7.97 20.36
C LYS A 3 0.31 -6.76 20.28
N SER A 4 -0.94 -6.90 20.77
CA SER A 4 -1.91 -5.80 20.75
C SER A 4 -1.52 -4.68 21.72
N ILE A 5 -0.96 -5.03 22.89
CA ILE A 5 -0.42 -4.06 23.84
C ILE A 5 0.77 -3.31 23.23
N THR A 6 1.70 -4.02 22.59
CA THR A 6 2.83 -3.38 21.89
C THR A 6 2.35 -2.43 20.80
N GLN A 7 1.34 -2.82 20.02
CA GLN A 7 0.77 -1.96 18.98
C GLN A 7 0.14 -0.69 19.57
N ALA A 8 -0.62 -0.82 20.66
CA ALA A 8 -1.20 0.32 21.37
C ALA A 8 -0.11 1.27 21.92
N ILE A 9 0.97 0.72 22.48
CA ILE A 9 2.10 1.53 22.99
C ILE A 9 2.77 2.31 21.87
N ILE A 10 3.07 1.67 20.73
CA ILE A 10 3.70 2.34 19.58
C ILE A 10 2.80 3.48 19.08
N TYR A 11 1.49 3.23 18.96
CA TYR A 11 0.54 4.27 18.56
C TYR A 11 0.50 5.44 19.54
N LEU A 12 0.45 5.17 20.85
CA LEU A 12 0.49 6.21 21.88
C LEU A 12 1.77 7.03 21.81
N VAL A 13 2.92 6.38 21.61
CA VAL A 13 4.21 7.06 21.44
C VAL A 13 4.19 7.96 20.19
N GLU A 14 3.63 7.48 19.07
CA GLU A 14 3.48 8.28 17.83
C GLU A 14 2.69 9.57 18.09
N VAL A 15 1.53 9.43 18.73
CA VAL A 15 0.64 10.55 19.06
C VAL A 15 1.33 11.55 19.98
N ILE A 16 2.03 11.07 21.01
CA ILE A 16 2.76 11.94 21.96
C ILE A 16 3.87 12.71 21.24
N ILE A 17 4.68 12.03 20.42
CA ILE A 17 5.77 12.67 19.65
C ILE A 17 5.19 13.75 18.74
N PHE A 18 4.10 13.46 18.04
CA PHE A 18 3.46 14.42 17.15
C PHE A 18 2.93 15.63 17.91
N LEU A 19 2.21 15.43 19.02
CA LEU A 19 1.67 16.52 19.84
C LEU A 19 2.79 17.40 20.41
N VAL A 20 3.88 16.81 20.89
CA VAL A 20 5.06 17.54 21.37
C VAL A 20 5.72 18.32 20.23
N ALA A 21 5.84 17.74 19.03
CA ALA A 21 6.42 18.43 17.89
C ALA A 21 5.59 19.64 17.44
N VAL A 22 4.26 19.49 17.35
CA VAL A 22 3.37 20.59 16.94
C VAL A 22 3.34 21.71 17.98
N THR A 23 3.28 21.35 19.27
CA THR A 23 3.32 22.35 20.35
C THR A 23 4.66 23.07 20.42
N ALA A 24 5.77 22.36 20.19
CA ALA A 24 7.09 22.98 20.06
C ALA A 24 7.19 23.92 18.85
N LEU A 25 6.64 23.54 17.70
CA LEU A 25 6.58 24.40 16.51
C LEU A 25 5.72 25.65 16.78
N TYR A 26 4.55 25.49 17.36
CA TYR A 26 3.65 26.60 17.69
C TYR A 26 4.32 27.59 18.66
N SER A 27 4.91 27.08 19.76
CA SER A 27 5.65 27.92 20.71
C SER A 27 6.88 28.58 20.08
N GLY A 28 7.55 27.90 19.15
CA GLY A 28 8.70 28.44 18.42
C GLY A 28 8.33 29.60 17.49
N LEU A 29 7.14 29.54 16.88
CA LEU A 29 6.60 30.60 16.04
C LEU A 29 6.13 31.81 16.84
N GLU A 30 5.53 31.59 18.01
CA GLU A 30 4.96 32.65 18.85
C GLU A 30 6.01 33.37 19.70
N ASN A 31 6.96 32.63 20.28
CA ASN A 31 7.92 33.15 21.27
C ASN A 31 9.41 33.03 20.84
N GLY A 32 9.72 32.57 19.62
CA GLY A 32 11.10 32.27 19.20
C GLY A 32 11.67 30.98 19.82
N LEU A 33 12.99 30.82 19.88
CA LEU A 33 13.67 29.60 20.39
C LEU A 33 13.40 29.28 21.88
N SER A 34 12.78 30.20 22.64
CA SER A 34 12.44 29.97 24.04
C SER A 34 11.13 29.19 24.18
N PHE A 35 11.26 27.88 24.25
CA PHE A 35 10.17 26.96 24.53
C PHE A 35 9.78 26.99 26.02
N SER A 36 8.55 27.40 26.36
CA SER A 36 8.04 27.40 27.74
C SER A 36 6.65 26.77 27.82
N TRP A 37 6.56 25.58 28.43
CA TRP A 37 5.29 24.91 28.73
C TRP A 37 4.54 25.54 29.92
N LYS A 38 5.17 26.42 30.70
CA LYS A 38 4.70 26.68 32.08
C LYS A 38 3.42 27.52 32.17
N GLU A 39 3.08 28.33 31.18
CA GLU A 39 2.03 29.34 31.34
C GLU A 39 0.74 29.07 30.55
N HIS A 40 0.71 28.12 29.60
CA HIS A 40 -0.43 27.97 28.66
C HIS A 40 -1.11 26.60 28.65
N VAL A 41 -0.55 25.60 29.33
CA VAL A 41 -0.89 24.17 29.16
C VAL A 41 -2.23 23.74 29.75
N LEU A 42 -2.88 24.59 30.55
CA LEU A 42 -4.11 24.26 31.29
C LEU A 42 -5.33 25.11 30.92
N THR A 43 -5.25 25.96 29.89
CA THR A 43 -6.44 26.69 29.42
C THR A 43 -7.35 25.77 28.60
N PHE A 44 -8.67 25.90 28.77
CA PHE A 44 -9.65 25.15 27.97
C PHE A 44 -9.42 25.34 26.46
N GLN A 45 -8.98 26.55 26.07
CA GLN A 45 -8.66 26.89 24.69
C GLN A 45 -7.45 26.10 24.16
N PHE A 46 -6.41 25.90 24.97
CA PHE A 46 -5.27 25.04 24.62
C PHE A 46 -5.71 23.58 24.42
N LEU A 47 -6.54 23.05 25.32
CA LEU A 47 -7.06 21.67 25.21
C LEU A 47 -7.92 21.49 23.95
N SER A 48 -8.77 22.46 23.63
CA SER A 48 -9.57 22.48 22.41
C SER A 48 -8.70 22.48 21.15
N ASN A 49 -7.66 23.32 21.12
CA ASN A 49 -6.72 23.39 20.00
C ASN A 49 -5.95 22.08 19.80
N LEU A 50 -5.53 21.43 20.90
CA LEU A 50 -4.90 20.10 20.83
C LEU A 50 -5.84 19.04 20.26
N GLY A 51 -7.13 19.07 20.65
CA GLY A 51 -8.14 18.18 20.09
C GLY A 51 -8.28 18.34 18.57
N VAL A 52 -8.34 19.58 18.09
CA VAL A 52 -8.41 19.87 16.64
C VAL A 52 -7.15 19.41 15.92
N ILE A 53 -5.96 19.71 16.45
CA ILE A 53 -4.67 19.28 15.90
C ILE A 53 -4.61 17.75 15.79
N PHE A 54 -5.07 17.04 16.82
CA PHE A 54 -5.14 15.58 16.81
C PHE A 54 -6.07 15.06 15.71
N VAL A 55 -7.27 15.63 15.57
CA VAL A 55 -8.22 15.24 14.51
C VAL A 55 -7.63 15.48 13.12
N VAL A 56 -7.00 16.64 12.89
CA VAL A 56 -6.33 16.96 11.62
C VAL A 56 -5.20 15.99 11.32
N TYR A 57 -4.39 15.64 12.33
CA TYR A 57 -3.34 14.65 12.20
C TYR A 57 -3.86 13.26 11.82
N GLN A 58 -4.93 12.81 12.49
CA GLN A 58 -5.57 11.53 12.14
C GLN A 58 -6.10 11.54 10.71
N LEU A 59 -6.72 12.64 10.27
CA LEU A 59 -7.20 12.79 8.90
C LEU A 59 -6.04 12.76 7.89
N LEU A 60 -4.94 13.45 8.17
CA LEU A 60 -3.76 13.46 7.31
C LEU A 60 -3.13 12.07 7.18
N ILE A 61 -2.91 11.39 8.31
CA ILE A 61 -2.37 10.02 8.32
C ILE A 61 -3.28 9.08 7.55
N TYR A 62 -4.58 9.11 7.86
CA TYR A 62 -5.55 8.26 7.21
C TYR A 62 -5.55 8.49 5.70
N SER A 63 -5.58 9.75 5.26
CA SER A 63 -5.58 10.12 3.84
C SER A 63 -4.30 9.65 3.14
N PHE A 64 -3.14 9.89 3.74
CA PHE A 64 -1.86 9.45 3.19
C PHE A 64 -1.77 7.92 3.08
N ILE A 65 -2.18 7.20 4.14
CA ILE A 65 -2.19 5.75 4.15
C ILE A 65 -3.15 5.19 3.11
N SER A 66 -4.36 5.77 3.03
CA SER A 66 -5.41 5.36 2.09
C SER A 66 -4.98 5.58 0.64
N LEU A 67 -4.32 6.70 0.32
CA LEU A 67 -3.78 6.95 -1.02
C LEU A 67 -2.71 5.90 -1.39
N HIS A 68 -1.80 5.60 -0.46
CA HIS A 68 -0.76 4.59 -0.68
C HIS A 68 -1.34 3.18 -0.86
N ASP A 69 -2.33 2.79 -0.05
CA ASP A 69 -3.00 1.50 -0.20
C ASP A 69 -3.82 1.42 -1.49
N SER A 70 -4.48 2.52 -1.88
CA SER A 70 -5.21 2.58 -3.15
C SER A 70 -4.26 2.33 -4.32
N ALA A 71 -3.13 3.02 -4.38
CA ALA A 71 -2.16 2.85 -5.47
C ALA A 71 -1.59 1.42 -5.54
N LYS A 72 -1.36 0.77 -4.39
CA LYS A 72 -0.98 -0.64 -4.34
C LYS A 72 -2.08 -1.56 -4.85
N ASN A 73 -3.32 -1.33 -4.44
CA ASN A 73 -4.46 -2.14 -4.85
C ASN A 73 -4.76 -1.98 -6.34
N ASP A 74 -4.61 -0.78 -6.91
CA ASP A 74 -4.74 -0.54 -8.35
C ASP A 74 -3.73 -1.38 -9.14
N ALA A 75 -2.48 -1.44 -8.67
CA ALA A 75 -1.45 -2.29 -9.27
C ALA A 75 -1.77 -3.79 -9.16
N LEU A 76 -2.25 -4.27 -8.01
CA LEU A 76 -2.65 -5.67 -7.84
C LEU A 76 -3.88 -6.02 -8.70
N LEU A 77 -4.82 -5.08 -8.85
CA LEU A 77 -6.01 -5.24 -9.68
C LEU A 77 -5.65 -5.38 -11.16
N GLU A 78 -4.69 -4.59 -11.64
CA GLU A 78 -4.19 -4.71 -13.02
C GLU A 78 -3.58 -6.09 -13.28
N ILE A 79 -2.68 -6.57 -12.42
CA ILE A 79 -2.07 -7.90 -12.56
C ILE A 79 -3.14 -9.00 -12.50
N LYS A 80 -4.11 -8.87 -11.59
CA LYS A 80 -5.26 -9.77 -11.49
C LYS A 80 -6.07 -9.82 -12.79
N SER A 81 -6.29 -8.66 -13.43
CA SER A 81 -6.98 -8.56 -14.71
C SER A 81 -6.23 -9.31 -15.81
N ILE A 82 -4.92 -9.10 -15.90
CA ILE A 82 -4.04 -9.80 -16.86
C ILE A 82 -4.12 -11.31 -16.70
N ILE A 83 -4.01 -11.82 -15.47
CA ILE A 83 -4.09 -13.26 -15.20
C ILE A 83 -5.45 -13.82 -15.65
N LYS A 84 -6.55 -13.13 -15.34
CA LYS A 84 -7.89 -13.55 -15.75
C LYS A 84 -8.04 -13.55 -17.27
N LEU A 85 -7.49 -12.55 -17.96
CA LEU A 85 -7.49 -12.50 -19.42
C LEU A 85 -6.68 -13.64 -20.03
N CYS A 86 -5.52 -13.99 -19.45
CA CYS A 86 -4.74 -15.14 -19.89
C CYS A 86 -5.53 -16.45 -19.78
N ILE A 87 -6.19 -16.68 -18.65
CA ILE A 87 -7.04 -17.86 -18.43
C ILE A 87 -8.21 -17.88 -19.43
N LEU A 88 -8.85 -16.73 -19.66
CA LEU A 88 -9.96 -16.60 -20.60
C LEU A 88 -9.52 -16.94 -22.03
N HIS A 89 -8.45 -16.29 -22.53
CA HIS A 89 -7.98 -16.49 -23.91
C HIS A 89 -7.52 -17.93 -24.14
N SER A 90 -6.79 -18.50 -23.18
CA SER A 90 -6.35 -19.90 -23.28
C SER A 90 -7.51 -20.91 -23.22
N ASN A 91 -8.62 -20.60 -22.53
CA ASN A 91 -9.82 -21.44 -22.55
C ASN A 91 -10.47 -21.54 -23.93
N TYR A 92 -10.42 -20.46 -24.72
CA TYR A 92 -11.00 -20.36 -26.05
C TYR A 92 -9.99 -20.54 -27.19
N ASN A 93 -8.76 -20.99 -26.88
CA ASN A 93 -7.66 -21.13 -27.84
C ASN A 93 -7.35 -19.83 -28.63
N VAL A 94 -7.59 -18.68 -28.01
CA VAL A 94 -7.25 -17.37 -28.57
C VAL A 94 -5.79 -17.06 -28.26
N THR A 95 -5.10 -16.41 -29.19
CA THR A 95 -3.70 -16.02 -29.00
C THR A 95 -3.56 -15.00 -27.86
N LEU A 96 -2.43 -15.08 -27.15
CA LEU A 96 -2.11 -14.21 -26.01
C LEU A 96 -1.31 -12.96 -26.41
N VAL A 97 -1.12 -12.71 -27.71
CA VAL A 97 -0.21 -11.66 -28.23
C VAL A 97 -0.55 -10.26 -27.69
N GLU A 98 -1.83 -9.93 -27.59
CA GLU A 98 -2.26 -8.62 -27.06
C GLU A 98 -1.98 -8.50 -25.55
N ILE A 99 -2.07 -9.61 -24.82
CA ILE A 99 -1.82 -9.65 -23.38
C ILE A 99 -0.30 -9.59 -23.12
N GLU A 100 0.50 -10.32 -23.90
CA GLU A 100 1.97 -10.26 -23.88
C GLU A 100 2.46 -8.83 -24.10
N LYS A 101 1.91 -8.15 -25.13
CA LYS A 101 2.22 -6.74 -25.39
C LYS A 101 1.85 -5.83 -24.22
N THR A 102 0.71 -6.09 -23.57
CA THR A 102 0.27 -5.31 -22.39
C THR A 102 1.22 -5.49 -21.22
N VAL A 103 1.69 -6.72 -20.98
CA VAL A 103 2.70 -7.03 -19.95
C VAL A 103 4.02 -6.33 -20.25
N ASP A 104 4.52 -6.39 -21.48
CA ASP A 104 5.74 -5.70 -21.92
C ASP A 104 5.64 -4.18 -21.75
N GLU A 105 4.47 -3.61 -22.09
CA GLU A 105 4.22 -2.18 -21.92
C GLU A 105 4.27 -1.77 -20.44
N LEU A 106 3.73 -2.59 -19.54
CA LEU A 106 3.77 -2.35 -18.10
C LEU A 106 5.19 -2.47 -17.52
N LEU A 107 5.98 -3.44 -17.97
CA LEU A 107 7.35 -3.67 -17.51
C LEU A 107 8.31 -2.57 -17.97
N TYR A 108 8.23 -2.17 -19.25
CA TYR A 108 9.28 -1.35 -19.87
C TYR A 108 8.86 0.06 -20.26
N LYS A 109 7.60 0.30 -20.65
CA LYS A 109 7.16 1.59 -21.23
C LYS A 109 6.35 2.47 -20.27
N LYS A 110 5.58 1.87 -19.36
CA LYS A 110 4.73 2.55 -18.38
C LYS A 110 5.34 2.56 -16.98
N LYS A 111 6.66 2.50 -16.89
CA LYS A 111 7.38 2.52 -15.61
C LYS A 111 7.03 3.80 -14.84
N GLY A 112 6.28 3.65 -13.74
CA GLY A 112 5.81 4.76 -12.90
C GLY A 112 4.34 5.18 -13.09
N TYR A 113 3.62 4.67 -14.10
CA TYR A 113 2.17 4.91 -14.24
C TYR A 113 1.36 4.17 -13.17
N TYR A 114 1.80 2.96 -12.84
CA TYR A 114 1.32 2.19 -11.71
C TYR A 114 2.44 2.19 -10.67
N MET A 115 2.09 2.35 -9.38
CA MET A 115 3.05 2.18 -8.27
C MET A 115 3.37 0.68 -8.09
N LEU A 116 3.98 0.08 -9.11
CA LEU A 116 4.41 -1.30 -9.10
C LEU A 116 5.55 -1.45 -8.10
N SER A 117 5.34 -2.32 -7.11
CA SER A 117 6.40 -2.75 -6.22
C SER A 117 7.40 -3.63 -6.98
N LYS A 118 8.59 -3.85 -6.40
CA LYS A 118 9.55 -4.83 -6.94
C LYS A 118 8.92 -6.22 -7.11
N LYS A 119 8.13 -6.66 -6.13
CA LYS A 119 7.42 -7.95 -6.17
C LYS A 119 6.39 -8.01 -7.30
N ASN A 120 5.72 -6.88 -7.59
CA ASN A 120 4.78 -6.78 -8.69
C ASN A 120 5.49 -6.94 -10.04
N ILE A 121 6.69 -6.38 -10.18
CA ILE A 121 7.53 -6.54 -11.38
C ILE A 121 7.95 -7.99 -11.54
N GLU A 122 8.47 -8.62 -10.48
CA GLU A 122 8.84 -10.05 -10.49
C GLU A 122 7.64 -10.94 -10.89
N THR A 123 6.45 -10.61 -10.39
CA THR A 123 5.21 -11.33 -10.76
C THR A 123 4.83 -11.15 -12.24
N LEU A 124 5.01 -9.93 -12.78
CA LEU A 124 4.77 -9.67 -14.20
C LEU A 124 5.77 -10.39 -15.09
N GLU A 125 7.05 -10.46 -14.70
CA GLU A 125 8.09 -11.24 -15.38
C GLU A 125 7.77 -12.74 -15.38
N ASP A 126 7.26 -13.28 -14.25
CA ASP A 126 6.78 -14.66 -14.17
C ASP A 126 5.60 -14.92 -15.13
N ILE A 127 4.65 -13.98 -15.22
CA ILE A 127 3.52 -14.06 -16.15
C ILE A 127 4.00 -14.01 -17.60
N GLU A 128 4.90 -13.09 -17.95
CA GLU A 128 5.50 -12.97 -19.29
C GLU A 128 6.18 -14.27 -19.70
N SER A 129 6.98 -14.86 -18.81
CA SER A 129 7.64 -16.15 -19.02
C SER A 129 6.63 -17.27 -19.25
N LEU A 130 5.56 -17.35 -18.47
CA LEU A 130 4.51 -18.34 -18.65
C LEU A 130 3.79 -18.20 -20.00
N ILE A 131 3.48 -16.96 -20.41
CA ILE A 131 2.85 -16.68 -21.71
C ILE A 131 3.75 -17.15 -22.85
N LYS A 132 5.03 -16.81 -22.82
CA LYS A 132 6.01 -17.21 -23.85
C LYS A 132 6.12 -18.73 -23.97
N ARG A 133 6.23 -19.43 -22.84
CA ARG A 133 6.30 -20.91 -22.80
C ARG A 133 5.02 -21.57 -23.33
N TYR A 134 3.85 -21.00 -23.02
CA TYR A 134 2.58 -21.48 -23.55
C TYR A 134 2.46 -21.25 -25.05
N ASN A 135 2.82 -20.05 -25.55
CA ASN A 135 2.82 -19.72 -26.98
C ASN A 135 3.81 -20.60 -27.77
N ALA A 136 4.96 -20.93 -27.18
CA ALA A 136 5.96 -21.85 -27.74
C ALA A 136 5.56 -23.33 -27.64
N LYS A 137 4.40 -23.66 -27.05
CA LYS A 137 3.89 -25.02 -26.80
C LYS A 137 4.81 -25.87 -25.92
N GLU A 138 5.62 -25.24 -25.07
CA GLU A 138 6.50 -25.93 -24.10
C GLU A 138 5.74 -26.44 -22.88
N ILE A 139 4.60 -25.82 -22.58
CA ILE A 139 3.69 -26.21 -21.51
C ILE A 139 2.28 -26.41 -22.06
N ASP A 140 1.57 -27.38 -21.50
CA ASP A 140 0.17 -27.60 -21.81
C ASP A 140 -0.73 -26.60 -21.07
N ARG A 141 -2.00 -26.51 -21.51
CA ARG A 141 -2.98 -25.58 -20.94
C ARG A 141 -3.21 -25.82 -19.46
N GLN A 142 -3.21 -27.08 -18.98
CA GLN A 142 -3.48 -27.37 -17.59
C GLN A 142 -2.35 -26.86 -16.70
N THR A 143 -1.09 -27.08 -17.11
CA THR A 143 0.07 -26.52 -16.43
C THR A 143 0.04 -24.99 -16.44
N PHE A 144 -0.28 -24.37 -17.58
CA PHE A 144 -0.40 -22.91 -17.69
C PHE A 144 -1.47 -22.35 -16.72
N HIS A 145 -2.65 -22.97 -16.68
CA HIS A 145 -3.75 -22.59 -15.78
C HIS A 145 -3.36 -22.74 -14.31
N PHE A 146 -2.74 -23.85 -13.94
CA PHE A 146 -2.29 -24.08 -12.57
C PHE A 146 -1.38 -22.97 -12.06
N TRP A 147 -0.38 -22.57 -12.85
CA TRP A 147 0.55 -21.51 -12.45
C TRP A 147 -0.14 -20.14 -12.36
N LEU A 148 -1.02 -19.82 -13.30
CA LEU A 148 -1.81 -18.58 -13.28
C LEU A 148 -2.76 -18.52 -12.09
N GLU A 149 -3.48 -19.59 -11.79
CA GLU A 149 -4.37 -19.67 -10.63
C GLU A 149 -3.60 -19.56 -9.31
N LYS A 150 -2.42 -20.18 -9.22
CA LYS A 150 -1.53 -20.04 -8.07
C LYS A 150 -1.14 -18.57 -7.86
N LEU A 151 -0.71 -17.87 -8.91
CA LEU A 151 -0.37 -16.44 -8.84
C LEU A 151 -1.59 -15.60 -8.46
N LEU A 152 -2.76 -15.91 -9.02
CA LEU A 152 -4.02 -15.24 -8.71
C LEU A 152 -4.34 -15.31 -7.21
N ILE A 153 -4.25 -16.50 -6.61
CA ILE A 153 -4.51 -16.71 -5.17
C ILE A 153 -3.54 -15.88 -4.33
N ILE A 154 -2.26 -15.83 -4.70
CA ILE A 154 -1.26 -15.04 -3.97
C ILE A 154 -1.60 -13.55 -4.03
N ILE A 155 -2.00 -13.03 -5.19
CA ILE A 155 -2.39 -11.63 -5.39
C ILE A 155 -3.68 -11.30 -4.63
N GLU A 156 -4.67 -12.18 -4.67
CA GLU A 156 -5.92 -12.01 -3.94
C GLU A 156 -5.67 -11.97 -2.43
N HIS A 157 -4.86 -12.89 -1.92
CA HIS A 157 -4.46 -12.88 -0.52
C HIS A 157 -3.75 -11.58 -0.12
N GLU A 158 -2.86 -11.06 -0.96
CA GLU A 158 -2.16 -9.79 -0.70
C GLU A 158 -3.11 -8.58 -0.70
N SER A 159 -4.05 -8.53 -1.66
CA SER A 159 -5.05 -7.47 -1.73
C SER A 159 -5.99 -7.49 -0.51
N GLU A 160 -6.48 -8.66 -0.12
CA GLU A 160 -7.30 -8.84 1.08
C GLU A 160 -6.53 -8.46 2.34
N PHE A 161 -5.27 -8.87 2.45
CA PHE A 161 -4.44 -8.54 3.60
C PHE A 161 -4.13 -7.05 3.72
N ASN A 162 -3.93 -6.35 2.60
CA ASN A 162 -3.75 -4.89 2.58
C ASN A 162 -4.98 -4.17 3.14
N SER A 163 -6.19 -4.69 2.89
CA SER A 163 -7.43 -4.10 3.41
C SER A 163 -7.51 -4.12 4.95
N LEU A 164 -6.82 -5.08 5.59
CA LEU A 164 -6.79 -5.32 7.03
C LEU A 164 -5.67 -4.56 7.77
N LEU A 165 -4.88 -3.75 7.06
CA LEU A 165 -3.77 -2.99 7.66
C LEU A 165 -4.26 -1.82 8.52
N TRP A 166 -3.44 -1.44 9.51
CA TRP A 166 -3.68 -0.28 10.35
C TRP A 166 -3.59 1.01 9.52
N ARG A 167 -4.67 1.79 9.51
CA ARG A 167 -4.79 3.04 8.72
C ARG A 167 -4.56 4.32 9.50
N ASN A 168 -4.40 4.22 10.82
CA ASN A 168 -4.35 5.38 11.72
C ASN A 168 -2.98 5.59 12.38
N SER A 169 -1.95 4.83 11.98
CA SER A 169 -0.61 4.94 12.56
C SER A 169 0.45 4.72 11.48
N LEU A 170 1.35 5.69 11.33
CA LEU A 170 2.48 5.57 10.41
C LEU A 170 3.55 4.65 10.98
N LEU A 171 3.85 4.73 12.28
CA LEU A 171 4.90 3.92 12.90
C LEU A 171 4.54 2.43 12.88
N LEU A 172 3.29 2.08 13.16
CA LEU A 172 2.83 0.68 13.06
C LEU A 172 2.91 0.14 11.64
N ARG A 173 2.84 1.01 10.63
CA ARG A 173 2.93 0.63 9.22
C ARG A 173 4.38 0.52 8.73
N LEU A 174 5.29 1.30 9.31
CA LEU A 174 6.73 1.24 9.02
C LEU A 174 7.45 0.11 9.76
N LEU A 175 7.01 -0.23 10.97
CA LEU A 175 7.62 -1.26 11.82
C LEU A 175 7.12 -2.68 11.53
N LYS A 176 6.29 -2.85 10.49
CA LYS A 176 5.77 -4.14 10.03
C LYS A 176 6.61 -4.65 8.87
#